data_AF-A0A1V6RRT0-F1
#
_entry.id   AF-A0A1V6RRT0-F1
#
_cell.length_a   1.000
_cell.length_b   1.000
_cell.length_c   1.000
_cell.angle_alpha   90.00
_cell.angle_beta   90.00
_cell.angle_gamma   90.00
#
_symmetry.space_group_name_H-M   'P 1'
#
loop_
_entity.id
_entity.type
_entity.pdbx_description
1 polymer ?
#
loop_
_entity_poly.entity_id
_entity_poly.type
_entity_poly.pdbx_seq_one_letter_code
_entity_poly.pdbx_strand_id
1 'polypeptide(L)'
;MNPRLPFDDAAWEKSDQIEDSWLDLLFDEDIYNEIGIFLAEHHCPRQWADFKFFKSGGFNASFLMTFTDTDTSGALLRLPLPGVHMFPDEKDAYKNSVQN
;
A
#
# COMPACT_ATOMS: atom_id res chain seq x y z
N MET A 1 -30.24 -7.21 -8.37
CA MET A 1 -29.16 -6.23 -8.18
C MET A 1 -29.78 -4.86 -8.28
N ASN A 2 -29.62 -4.02 -7.25
CA ASN A 2 -30.07 -2.62 -7.29
C ASN A 2 -29.22 -1.90 -8.35
N PRO A 3 -29.76 -0.98 -9.18
CA PRO A 3 -28.94 -0.22 -10.10
C PRO A 3 -27.91 0.56 -9.29
N ARG A 4 -26.63 0.52 -9.68
CA ARG A 4 -25.60 1.43 -9.14
C ARG A 4 -26.13 2.85 -9.29
N LEU A 5 -26.13 3.63 -8.20
CA LEU A 5 -26.58 5.01 -8.30
C LEU A 5 -25.53 5.77 -9.12
N PRO A 6 -25.90 6.68 -10.03
CA PRO A 6 -24.94 7.44 -10.84
C PRO A 6 -23.88 8.21 -10.04
N PHE A 7 -24.14 8.45 -8.75
CA PHE A 7 -23.21 9.07 -7.81
C PHE A 7 -22.14 8.11 -7.27
N ASP A 8 -22.40 6.80 -7.28
CA ASP A 8 -21.45 5.77 -6.84
C ASP A 8 -20.32 5.61 -7.86
N ASP A 9 -20.63 5.68 -9.16
CA ASP A 9 -19.62 5.55 -10.22
C ASP A 9 -18.61 6.72 -10.20
N ALA A 10 -19.10 7.95 -9.98
CA ALA A 10 -18.23 9.13 -9.85
C ALA A 10 -17.39 9.13 -8.57
N ALA A 11 -17.92 8.56 -7.48
CA ALA A 11 -17.19 8.39 -6.23
C ALA A 11 -16.11 7.30 -6.36
N TRP A 12 -16.42 6.23 -7.09
CA TRP A 12 -15.50 5.15 -7.42
C TRP A 12 -14.35 5.63 -8.30
N GLU A 13 -14.65 6.36 -9.38
CA GLU A 13 -13.64 6.91 -10.28
C GLU A 13 -12.68 7.87 -9.55
N LYS A 14 -13.21 8.66 -8.63
CA LYS A 14 -12.39 9.55 -7.79
C LYS A 14 -11.50 8.75 -6.82
N SER A 15 -11.98 7.62 -6.32
CA SER A 15 -11.20 6.71 -5.48
C SER A 15 -10.04 6.09 -6.24
N ASP A 16 -10.31 5.57 -7.43
CA ASP A 16 -9.30 4.99 -8.31
C ASP A 16 -8.23 6.04 -8.66
N GLN A 17 -8.63 7.28 -9.01
CA GLN A 17 -7.68 8.37 -9.28
C GLN A 17 -6.77 8.72 -8.09
N ILE A 18 -7.32 8.71 -6.87
CA ILE A 18 -6.55 8.96 -5.64
C ILE A 18 -5.59 7.81 -5.38
N GLU A 19 -6.02 6.56 -5.59
CA GLU A 19 -5.18 5.38 -5.42
C GLU A 19 -4.04 5.35 -6.45
N ASP A 20 -4.33 5.58 -7.72
CA ASP A 20 -3.34 5.62 -8.80
C ASP A 20 -2.30 6.72 -8.55
N SER A 21 -2.74 7.95 -8.24
CA SER A 21 -1.82 9.05 -7.94
C SER A 21 -0.94 8.78 -6.71
N TRP A 22 -1.49 8.08 -5.71
CA TRP A 22 -0.75 7.68 -4.51
C TRP A 22 0.27 6.59 -4.80
N LEU A 23 -0.08 5.62 -5.63
CA LEU A 23 0.83 4.58 -6.08
C LEU A 23 1.96 5.17 -6.93
N ASP A 24 1.66 6.08 -7.86
CA ASP A 24 2.67 6.77 -8.67
C ASP A 24 3.71 7.48 -7.79
N LEU A 25 3.25 8.18 -6.73
CA LEU A 25 4.13 8.81 -5.75
C LEU A 25 4.98 7.78 -5.00
N LEU A 26 4.39 6.66 -4.59
CA LEU A 26 5.08 5.60 -3.85
C LEU A 26 6.02 4.75 -4.71
N PHE A 27 5.85 4.74 -6.03
CA PHE A 27 6.71 4.05 -6.98
C PHE A 27 7.85 4.94 -7.50
N ASP A 28 7.88 6.22 -7.13
CA ASP A 28 9.04 7.07 -7.31
C ASP A 28 10.20 6.54 -6.45
N GLU A 29 11.28 6.15 -7.13
CA GLU A 29 12.48 5.56 -6.51
C GLU A 29 13.10 6.47 -5.46
N ASP A 30 13.11 7.78 -5.68
CA ASP A 30 13.67 8.72 -4.72
C ASP A 30 12.81 8.74 -3.45
N ILE A 31 11.48 8.72 -3.60
CA ILE A 31 10.55 8.80 -2.45
C ILE A 31 10.60 7.54 -1.58
N TYR A 32 10.46 6.34 -2.15
CA TYR A 32 10.46 5.15 -1.30
C TYR A 32 11.84 4.88 -0.71
N ASN A 33 12.94 5.27 -1.39
CA ASN A 33 14.27 5.25 -0.79
C ASN A 33 14.37 6.18 0.43
N GLU A 34 13.85 7.41 0.35
CA GLU A 34 13.78 8.33 1.49
C GLU A 34 12.97 7.74 2.66
N ILE A 35 11.84 7.07 2.38
CA ILE A 35 11.06 6.34 3.40
C ILE A 35 11.90 5.24 4.03
N GLY A 36 12.65 4.47 3.23
CA GLY A 36 13.56 3.43 3.71
C GLY A 36 14.62 3.97 4.65
N ILE A 37 15.28 5.07 4.27
CA ILE A 37 16.29 5.78 5.08
C ILE A 37 15.67 6.25 6.40
N PHE A 38 14.54 6.95 6.34
CA PHE A 38 13.84 7.46 7.53
C PHE A 38 13.51 6.34 8.52
N LEU A 39 12.96 5.22 8.02
CA LEU A 39 12.62 4.08 8.85
C LEU A 39 13.86 3.42 9.46
N ALA A 40 14.94 3.32 8.69
CA ALA A 40 16.19 2.78 9.20
C ALA A 40 16.78 3.66 10.32
N GLU A 41 16.84 4.97 10.13
CA GLU A 41 17.44 5.90 11.09
C GLU A 41 16.64 5.99 12.40
N HIS A 42 15.31 5.94 12.33
CA HIS A 42 14.46 6.19 13.49
C HIS A 42 13.90 4.94 14.16
N HIS A 43 13.75 3.85 13.41
CA HIS A 43 12.99 2.68 13.86
C HIS A 43 13.74 1.35 13.75
N CYS A 44 14.94 1.32 13.16
CA CYS A 44 15.74 0.11 13.09
C CYS A 44 17.15 0.29 13.67
N PRO A 45 17.50 -0.39 14.78
CA PRO A 45 18.87 -0.35 15.29
C PRO A 45 19.86 -1.18 14.43
N ARG A 46 19.38 -1.86 13.38
CA ARG A 46 20.20 -2.72 12.50
C ARG A 46 20.60 -1.97 11.24
N GLN A 47 21.79 -2.27 10.74
CA GLN A 47 22.25 -1.74 9.46
C GLN A 47 21.44 -2.38 8.33
N TRP A 48 20.72 -1.53 7.60
CA TRP A 48 19.94 -1.92 6.43
C TRP A 48 20.81 -1.97 5.17
N ALA A 49 20.40 -2.78 4.20
CA ALA A 49 21.13 -2.99 2.94
C ALA A 49 20.37 -2.43 1.74
N ASP A 50 19.08 -2.76 1.64
CA ASP A 50 18.24 -2.40 0.50
C ASP A 50 16.79 -2.19 0.97
N PHE A 51 16.05 -1.34 0.25
CA PHE A 51 14.64 -1.10 0.46
C PHE A 51 13.93 -1.09 -0.88
N LYS A 52 13.04 -2.05 -1.09
CA LYS A 52 12.39 -2.22 -2.40
C LYS A 52 10.91 -2.47 -2.30
N PHE A 53 10.20 -2.10 -3.35
CA PHE A 53 8.83 -2.55 -3.53
C PHE A 53 8.77 -4.08 -3.56
N PHE A 54 7.82 -4.65 -2.81
CA PHE A 54 7.63 -6.10 -2.73
C PHE A 54 6.38 -6.54 -3.48
N LYS A 55 5.21 -6.02 -3.08
CA LYS A 55 3.93 -6.28 -3.74
C LYS A 55 2.87 -5.29 -3.30
N SER A 56 1.92 -5.00 -4.18
CA SER A 56 0.65 -4.38 -3.82
C SER A 56 -0.44 -5.45 -3.79
N GLY A 57 -1.38 -5.33 -2.87
CA GLY A 57 -2.68 -6.00 -2.92
C GLY A 57 -3.77 -4.95 -2.85
N GLY A 58 -5.04 -5.33 -3.03
CA GLY A 58 -6.17 -4.40 -3.09
C GLY A 58 -6.51 -3.62 -1.80
N PHE A 59 -5.58 -3.51 -0.85
CA PHE A 59 -5.73 -2.73 0.38
C PHE A 59 -4.41 -2.13 0.89
N ASN A 60 -3.26 -2.68 0.50
CA ASN A 60 -1.96 -2.26 1.02
C ASN A 60 -0.86 -2.39 -0.04
N ALA A 61 0.04 -1.42 -0.08
CA ALA A 61 1.35 -1.55 -0.71
C ALA A 61 2.36 -2.09 0.32
N SER A 62 3.15 -3.08 -0.07
CA SER A 62 4.17 -3.70 0.79
C SER A 62 5.58 -3.46 0.24
N PHE A 63 6.49 -3.10 1.13
CA PHE A 63 7.90 -2.85 0.85
C PHE A 63 8.77 -3.74 1.73
N LEU A 64 9.86 -4.26 1.18
CA LEU A 64 10.79 -5.13 1.88
C LEU A 64 12.10 -4.38 2.14
N MET A 65 12.46 -4.27 3.41
CA MET A 65 13.77 -3.85 3.88
C MET A 65 14.63 -5.08 4.17
N THR A 66 15.85 -5.13 3.64
CA THR A 66 16.84 -6.17 3.96
C THR A 66 17.94 -5.59 4.85
N PHE A 67 18.63 -6.47 5.59
CA PHE A 67 19.70 -6.09 6.52
C PHE A 67 21.04 -6.67 6.07
N THR A 68 22.14 -5.98 6.40
CA THR A 68 23.50 -6.37 5.98
C THR A 68 24.06 -7.56 6.74
N ASP A 69 23.49 -7.88 7.90
CA ASP A 69 24.02 -8.85 8.86
C ASP A 69 23.58 -10.30 8.58
N THR A 70 22.50 -10.52 7.82
CA THR A 70 21.97 -11.87 7.52
C THR A 70 21.24 -11.92 6.17
N ASP A 71 21.53 -12.94 5.35
CA ASP A 71 20.89 -13.15 4.04
C ASP A 71 19.39 -13.56 4.12
N THR A 72 18.85 -13.80 5.31
CA THR A 72 17.52 -14.42 5.48
C THR A 72 16.53 -13.64 6.33
N SER A 73 16.90 -12.49 6.92
CA SER A 73 15.96 -11.67 7.71
C SER A 73 15.74 -10.30 7.07
N GLY A 74 14.47 -9.89 7.00
CA GLY A 74 14.05 -8.60 6.46
C GLY A 74 12.78 -8.11 7.16
N ALA A 75 12.52 -6.80 7.06
CA ALA A 75 11.32 -6.18 7.59
C ALA A 75 10.36 -5.85 6.46
N LEU A 76 9.07 -6.12 6.65
CA LEU A 76 8.02 -5.80 5.69
C LEU A 76 7.23 -4.58 6.18
N LEU A 77 7.35 -3.46 5.48
CA LEU A 77 6.50 -2.30 5.68
C LEU A 77 5.20 -2.49 4.87
N ARG A 78 4.05 -2.17 5.47
CA ARG A 78 2.76 -2.15 4.78
C ARG A 78 2.10 -0.79 4.93
N LEU A 79 1.87 -0.12 3.82
CA LEU A 79 1.17 1.16 3.78
C LEU A 79 -0.26 0.93 3.25
N PRO A 80 -1.30 1.40 3.95
CA PRO A 80 -2.68 1.27 3.49
C PRO A 80 -2.90 2.13 2.23
N LEU A 81 -3.68 1.60 1.28
CA LEU A 81 -4.06 2.33 0.07
C LEU A 81 -5.24 3.28 0.38
N PRO A 82 -5.13 4.58 0.04
CA PRO A 82 -6.09 5.58 0.49
C PRO A 82 -7.48 5.46 -0.16
N GLY A 83 -7.58 4.92 -1.39
CA GLY A 83 -8.86 4.74 -2.09
C GLY A 83 -9.83 3.83 -1.34
N VAL A 84 -9.32 2.72 -0.83
CA VAL A 84 -10.13 1.66 -0.21
C VAL A 84 -10.64 2.01 1.19
N HIS A 85 -10.13 3.08 1.80
CA HIS A 85 -10.57 3.57 3.11
C HIS A 85 -11.69 4.60 3.03
N MET A 86 -12.04 5.08 1.83
CA MET A 86 -13.12 6.05 1.65
C MET A 86 -14.51 5.42 1.79
N PHE A 87 -14.64 4.10 1.67
CA PHE A 87 -15.91 3.36 1.79
C PHE A 87 -15.78 2.11 2.69
N PRO A 88 -15.77 2.28 4.03
CA PRO A 88 -15.59 1.17 4.98
C PRO A 88 -16.65 0.07 4.85
N ASP A 89 -17.90 0.44 4.55
CA ASP A 89 -19.02 -0.50 4.46
C ASP A 89 -18.95 -1.36 3.18
N GLU A 90 -18.45 -0.80 2.08
CA GLU A 90 -18.26 -1.54 0.81
C GLU A 90 -17.08 -2.52 0.91
N LYS A 91 -16.05 -2.19 1.69
CA LYS A 91 -14.94 -3.09 2.00
C LYS A 91 -15.38 -4.38 2.66
N ASP A 92 -16.36 -4.31 3.56
CA ASP A 92 -16.90 -5.50 4.23
C ASP A 92 -17.84 -6.29 3.32
N ALA A 93 -18.54 -5.64 2.39
CA ALA A 93 -19.29 -6.32 1.34
C ALA A 93 -18.39 -7.07 0.33
N TYR A 94 -17.28 -6.48 -0.11
CA TYR A 94 -16.34 -7.12 -1.04
C TYR A 94 -15.68 -8.37 -0.44
N LYS A 95 -15.16 -8.30 0.79
CA LYS A 95 -14.55 -9.45 1.47
C LYS A 95 -15.45 -10.69 1.53
N ASN A 96 -16.75 -10.48 1.74
CA ASN A 96 -17.74 -11.55 1.82
C ASN A 96 -18.12 -12.14 0.45
N SER A 97 -17.82 -11.45 -0.65
CA SER A 97 -18.11 -11.91 -2.02
C SER A 97 -17.01 -12.79 -2.61
N VAL A 98 -15.76 -12.66 -2.14
CA VAL A 98 -14.60 -13.42 -2.65
C VAL A 98 -14.39 -14.74 -1.87
N GLN A 99 -15.17 -14.98 -0.80
CA GLN A 99 -15.12 -16.21 0.01
C GLN A 99 -16.17 -17.26 -0.35
N ASN A 100 -17.02 -17.03 -1.37
CA ASN A 100 -18.01 -17.99 -1.88
C ASN A 100 -17.70 -18.45 -3.30
#